data_AF-A0A2G9MY96-F1
#
_entry.id   AF-A0A2G9MY96-F1
#
_cell.length_a   1.000
_cell.length_b   1.000
_cell.length_c   1.000
_cell.angle_alpha   90.00
_cell.angle_beta   90.00
_cell.angle_gamma   90.00
#
_symmetry.space_group_name_H-M   'P 1'
#
loop_
_entity.id
_entity.type
_entity.pdbx_description
1 polymer ?
#
loop_
_entity_poly.entity_id
_entity_poly.type
_entity_poly.pdbx_seq_one_letter_code
_entity_poly.pdbx_strand_id
1 'polypeptide(L)' 'VHKEVFFFLGETNEKEVKLSDEHVEYEWLEYEKAVEKLTYVNAKNVLQKAHTRVLQVLSQ' A
#
# COMPACT_ATOMS: atom_id res chain seq x y z
N VAL A 1 -20.91 14.28 2.64
CA VAL A 1 -20.02 13.77 3.71
C VAL A 1 -18.60 14.17 3.36
N HIS A 2 -17.88 14.86 4.24
CA HIS A 2 -16.47 15.21 4.08
C HIS A 2 -15.62 14.17 4.82
N LYS A 3 -14.69 13.51 4.13
CA LYS A 3 -13.79 12.51 4.73
C LYS A 3 -12.37 12.73 4.22
N GLU A 4 -11.41 12.74 5.14
CA GLU A 4 -9.99 12.79 4.85
C GLU A 4 -9.33 11.51 5.38
N VAL A 5 -8.34 11.01 4.64
CA VAL A 5 -7.59 9.79 4.98
C VAL A 5 -6.12 10.04 4.66
N PHE A 6 -5.25 9.75 5.63
CA PHE A 6 -3.81 9.93 5.53
C PHE A 6 -3.12 8.56 5.56
N PHE A 7 -2.18 8.34 4.63
CA PHE A 7 -1.42 7.10 4.52
C PHE A 7 0.06 7.39 4.81
N PHE A 8 0.70 6.49 5.56
CA PHE A 8 2.13 6.53 5.87
C PHE A 8 2.86 5.36 5.20
N LEU A 9 4.15 5.54 4.93
CA LEU A 9 5.03 4.48 4.42
C LEU A 9 5.81 3.87 5.57
N GLY A 10 5.84 2.54 5.63
CA GLY A 10 6.62 1.78 6.59
C GLY A 10 7.40 0.67 5.88
N GLU A 11 8.61 0.43 6.34
CA GLU A 11 9.45 -0.70 5.94
C GLU A 11 9.44 -1.75 7.05
N THR A 12 9.45 -3.03 6.70
CA THR A 12 9.50 -4.13 7.65
C THR A 12 10.28 -5.31 7.11
N ASN A 13 10.94 -6.03 8.01
CA ASN A 13 11.53 -7.34 7.73
C ASN A 13 10.58 -8.50 8.09
N GLU A 14 9.47 -8.22 8.77
CA GLU A 14 8.47 -9.20 9.17
C GLU A 14 7.57 -9.55 7.98
N LYS A 15 7.38 -10.85 7.73
CA LYS A 15 6.55 -11.36 6.64
C LYS A 15 5.20 -11.88 7.16
N GLU A 16 5.14 -12.36 8.40
CA GLU A 16 3.92 -12.86 8.99
C GLU A 16 3.02 -11.69 9.42
N VAL A 17 1.84 -11.59 8.82
CA VAL A 17 0.84 -10.58 9.21
C VAL A 17 -0.22 -11.23 10.09
N LYS A 18 -0.43 -10.67 11.28
CA LYS A 18 -1.54 -11.01 12.17
C LYS A 18 -2.74 -10.13 11.85
N LEU A 19 -3.84 -10.75 11.42
CA LEU A 19 -5.07 -10.05 11.08
C LEU A 19 -6.00 -9.94 12.29
N SER A 20 -6.69 -8.81 12.39
CA SER A 20 -7.85 -8.64 13.28
C SER A 20 -9.12 -9.13 12.58
N ASP A 21 -10.22 -9.19 13.33
CA ASP A 21 -11.54 -9.60 12.80
C ASP A 21 -12.09 -8.69 11.69
N GLU A 22 -11.50 -7.51 11.47
CA GLU A 22 -11.86 -6.60 10.37
C GLU A 22 -11.37 -7.11 9.01
N HIS A 23 -10.34 -7.96 8.99
CA HIS A 23 -9.66 -8.40 7.77
C HIS A 23 -9.72 -9.91 7.60
N VAL A 24 -9.90 -10.37 6.35
CA VAL A 24 -10.03 -11.80 6.03
C VAL A 24 -8.70 -12.41 5.54
N GLU A 25 -7.89 -11.65 4.80
CA GLU A 25 -6.66 -12.15 4.19
C GLU A 25 -5.66 -11.00 3.94
N TYR A 26 -4.38 -11.34 3.74
CA TYR A 26 -3.34 -10.43 3.29
C TYR A 26 -2.45 -11.09 2.23
N GLU A 27 -1.76 -10.27 1.45
CA GLU A 27 -0.80 -10.74 0.46
C GLU A 27 0.32 -9.71 0.29
N TRP A 28 1.57 -10.18 0.21
CA TRP A 28 2.72 -9.37 -0.18
C TRP A 28 2.89 -9.44 -1.70
N LEU A 29 2.86 -8.29 -2.37
CA LEU A 29 2.89 -8.20 -3.83
C LEU A 29 3.92 -7.18 -4.29
N GLU A 30 4.52 -7.46 -5.44
CA GLU A 30 5.23 -6.47 -6.24
C GLU A 30 4.28 -5.36 -6.69
N TYR A 31 4.83 -4.16 -6.94
CA TYR A 31 4.06 -2.96 -7.22
C TYR A 31 3.03 -3.14 -8.35
N GLU A 32 3.44 -3.73 -9.48
CA GLU A 32 2.58 -3.90 -10.65
C GLU A 32 1.36 -4.76 -10.31
N LYS A 33 1.58 -5.90 -9.62
CA LYS A 33 0.51 -6.82 -9.21
C LYS A 33 -0.40 -6.19 -8.17
N ALA A 34 0.15 -5.40 -7.25
CA ALA A 34 -0.64 -4.70 -6.24
C ALA A 34 -1.58 -3.66 -6.89
N VAL A 35 -1.10 -2.89 -7.88
CA VAL A 35 -1.93 -1.92 -8.63
C VAL A 35 -3.04 -2.60 -9.41
N GLU A 36 -2.77 -3.76 -10.02
CA GLU A 36 -3.78 -4.55 -10.74
C GLU A 36 -4.88 -5.08 -9.81
N LYS A 37 -4.50 -5.56 -8.61
CA LYS A 37 -5.43 -6.12 -7.62
C LYS A 37 -6.38 -5.08 -7.02
N LEU A 38 -5.97 -3.82 -6.93
CA LEU A 38 -6.80 -2.75 -6.38
C LEU A 38 -8.03 -2.47 -7.26
N THR A 39 -9.19 -2.31 -6.63
CA THR A 39 -10.45 -2.04 -7.34
C THR A 39 -10.63 -0.55 -7.63
N TYR A 40 -10.32 0.32 -6.65
CA TYR A 40 -10.68 1.73 -6.72
C TYR A 40 -9.52 2.62 -7.20
N VAL A 41 -9.85 3.59 -8.06
CA VAL A 41 -8.88 4.51 -8.66
C VAL A 41 -8.13 5.35 -7.61
N ASN A 42 -8.81 5.77 -6.53
CA ASN A 42 -8.17 6.52 -5.46
C ASN A 42 -7.07 5.70 -4.76
N ALA A 43 -7.31 4.40 -4.51
CA ALA A 43 -6.31 3.51 -3.93
C ALA A 43 -5.13 3.31 -4.89
N LYS A 44 -5.38 3.11 -6.19
CA LYS A 44 -4.32 3.02 -7.21
C LYS A 44 -3.46 4.27 -7.24
N ASN A 45 -4.08 5.45 -7.19
CA ASN A 45 -3.36 6.73 -7.18
C ASN A 45 -2.50 6.90 -5.91
N VAL A 46 -2.98 6.46 -4.74
CA VAL A 46 -2.21 6.48 -3.50
C VAL A 46 -1.00 5.54 -3.60
N LEU A 47 -1.21 4.31 -4.08
CA LEU A 47 -0.13 3.33 -4.23
C LEU A 47 0.92 3.78 -5.24
N GLN A 48 0.52 4.39 -6.36
CA GLN A 48 1.45 4.97 -7.34
C GLN A 48 2.33 6.06 -6.72
N LYS A 49 1.72 7.00 -5.97
CA LYS A 49 2.46 8.07 -5.26
C LYS A 49 3.43 7.49 -4.23
N ALA A 50 2.99 6.48 -3.48
CA ALA A 50 3.82 5.76 -2.52
C ALA A 50 5.05 5.12 -3.19
N HIS A 51 4.85 4.39 -4.28
CA HIS A 51 5.93 3.74 -5.02
C HIS A 51 6.94 4.75 -5.58
N THR A 52 6.46 5.84 -6.21
CA THR A 52 7.33 6.92 -6.67
C THR A 52 8.13 7.53 -5.52
N ARG A 53 7.50 7.75 -4.36
CA ARG A 53 8.20 8.29 -3.18
C ARG A 53 9.30 7.36 -2.69
N VAL A 54 9.06 6.05 -2.64
CA VAL A 54 10.06 5.05 -2.24
C VAL A 54 11.25 5.07 -3.21
N LEU A 55 11.00 5.03 -4.53
CA LEU A 55 12.08 5.10 -5.53
C LEU A 55 12.94 6.35 -5.39
N GLN A 56 12.32 7.51 -5.14
CA GLN A 56 13.03 8.77 -4.92
C GLN A 56 13.88 8.79 -3.66
N VAL A 57 13.49 8.07 -2.60
CA VAL A 57 14.28 7.94 -1.37
C VAL A 57 15.47 7.01 -1.59
N LEU A 58 15.25 5.89 -2.30
CA LEU A 58 16.30 4.90 -2.53
C LEU A 58 17.34 5.34 -3.56
N SER A 59 17.01 6.30 -4.41
CA SER A 59 17.94 6.87 -5.41
C SER A 59 18.85 7.99 -4.86
N GLN A 60 18.78 8.30 -3.56
CA GLN A 60 19.61 9.30 -2.88
C GLN A 60 20.73 8.62 -2.11
#